data_AF-A0A0G4LU49-F1
#
_entry.id   AF-A0A0G4LU49-F1
#
_cell.length_a   1.000
_cell.length_b   1.000
_cell.length_c   1.000
_cell.angle_alpha   90.00
_cell.angle_beta   90.00
_cell.angle_gamma   90.00
#
_symmetry.space_group_name_H-M   'P 1'
#
loop_
_entity.id
_entity.type
_entity.pdbx_description
1 polymer ?
#
loop_
_entity_poly.entity_id
_entity_poly.type
_entity_poly.pdbx_seq_one_letter_code
_entity_poly.pdbx_strand_id
1 'polypeptide(L)'
;DPSDPLSLVCAWLALLPQALCVVYATLAFASREAEVALMFAGQLACEAVNFALKRLIKEDRPRRIHGKGYGMPSSHAQFVAFWALYLVLFLFVRHR
;
A
#
# COMPACT_ATOMS: atom_id res chain seq x y z
N ASP A 1 -16.61 -13.53 9.16
CA ASP A 1 -17.67 -13.54 10.19
C ASP A 1 -17.34 -12.49 11.24
N PRO A 2 -18.29 -11.66 11.70
CA PRO A 2 -18.04 -10.69 12.76
C PRO A 2 -17.60 -11.33 14.10
N SER A 3 -17.93 -12.62 14.28
CA SER A 3 -17.59 -13.44 15.44
C SER A 3 -16.23 -14.15 15.32
N ASP A 4 -15.55 -14.06 14.18
CA ASP A 4 -14.25 -14.68 13.96
C ASP A 4 -13.12 -13.76 14.44
N PRO A 5 -12.33 -14.14 15.47
CA PRO A 5 -11.22 -13.33 15.96
C PRO A 5 -10.15 -13.06 14.88
N LEU A 6 -9.99 -13.94 13.88
CA LEU A 6 -9.08 -13.69 12.76
C LEU A 6 -9.55 -12.52 11.90
N SER A 7 -10.88 -12.36 11.74
CA SER A 7 -11.45 -11.24 10.99
C SER A 7 -11.12 -9.90 11.65
N LEU A 8 -11.07 -9.86 12.99
CA LEU A 8 -10.70 -8.65 13.74
C LEU A 8 -9.22 -8.31 13.52
N VAL A 9 -8.33 -9.31 13.58
CA VAL A 9 -6.90 -9.11 13.30
C VAL A 9 -6.69 -8.61 11.88
N CYS A 10 -7.35 -9.23 10.88
CA CYS A 10 -7.26 -8.77 9.50
C CYS A 10 -7.77 -7.33 9.31
N ALA A 11 -8.81 -6.92 10.05
CA ALA A 11 -9.31 -5.54 10.01
C ALA A 11 -8.25 -4.53 10.51
N TRP A 12 -7.53 -4.86 11.59
CA TRP A 12 -6.41 -4.05 12.06
C TRP A 12 -5.25 -4.03 11.05
N LEU A 13 -4.89 -5.18 10.48
CA LEU A 13 -3.84 -5.27 9.47
C LEU A 13 -4.18 -4.48 8.19
N ALA A 14 -5.47 -4.34 7.86
CA ALA A 14 -5.91 -3.55 6.71
C ALA A 14 -5.59 -2.04 6.87
N LEU A 15 -5.34 -1.56 8.09
CA LEU A 15 -4.94 -0.19 8.39
C LEU A 15 -3.42 0.05 8.26
N LEU A 16 -2.61 -1.01 8.10
CA LEU A 16 -1.16 -0.89 7.97
C LEU A 16 -0.68 0.05 6.85
N PRO A 17 -1.27 0.05 5.63
CA PRO A 17 -0.84 0.99 4.59
C PRO A 17 -0.95 2.45 5.03
N GLN A 18 -2.04 2.78 5.75
CA GLN A 18 -2.27 4.14 6.26
C GLN A 18 -1.24 4.49 7.34
N ALA A 19 -0.97 3.57 8.27
CA ALA A 19 0.04 3.74 9.32
C ALA A 19 1.45 3.92 8.72
N LEU A 20 1.79 3.17 7.68
CA LEU A 20 3.07 3.29 6.99
C LEU A 20 3.24 4.65 6.32
N CYS A 21 2.19 5.23 5.74
CA CYS A 21 2.24 6.60 5.21
C CYS A 21 2.59 7.63 6.32
N VAL A 22 2.04 7.47 7.52
CA VAL A 22 2.37 8.36 8.66
C VAL A 22 3.83 8.17 9.08
N VAL A 23 4.31 6.92 9.15
CA VAL A 23 5.71 6.61 9.47
C VAL A 23 6.65 7.25 8.44
N TYR A 24 6.35 7.11 7.14
CA TYR A 24 7.14 7.71 6.06
C TYR A 24 7.19 9.23 6.14
N ALA A 25 6.05 9.89 6.32
CA ALA A 25 6.01 11.35 6.46
C ALA A 25 6.83 11.83 7.66
N THR A 26 6.69 11.12 8.79
CA THR A 26 7.39 11.45 10.04
C THR A 26 8.91 11.25 9.88
N LEU A 27 9.33 10.11 9.35
CA LEU A 27 10.75 9.80 9.13
C LEU A 27 11.37 10.72 8.09
N ALA A 28 10.70 11.01 6.99
CA ALA A 28 11.20 11.95 5.97
C ALA A 28 11.42 13.34 6.56
N PHE A 29 10.50 13.81 7.42
CA PHE A 29 10.62 15.10 8.09
C PHE A 29 11.75 15.11 9.14
N ALA A 30 11.82 14.08 9.99
CA ALA A 30 12.76 14.02 11.11
C ALA A 30 14.21 13.75 10.65
N SER A 31 14.41 12.79 9.75
CA SER A 31 15.74 12.39 9.28
C SER A 31 16.27 13.28 8.14
N ARG A 32 15.36 13.90 7.37
CA ARG A 32 15.68 14.59 6.10
C ARG A 32 16.46 13.72 5.11
N GLU A 33 16.34 12.40 5.23
CA GLU A 33 16.96 11.47 4.31
C GLU A 33 16.17 11.44 3.00
N ALA A 34 16.84 11.82 1.90
CA ALA A 34 16.26 11.80 0.56
C ALA A 34 15.72 10.42 0.18
N GLU A 35 16.31 9.36 0.70
CA GLU A 35 15.87 7.98 0.48
C GLU A 35 14.46 7.71 1.02
N VAL A 36 14.15 8.12 2.26
CA VAL A 36 12.81 7.95 2.83
C VAL A 36 11.78 8.76 2.04
N ALA A 37 12.15 9.97 1.60
CA ALA A 37 11.31 10.79 0.74
C ALA A 37 11.06 10.14 -0.63
N LEU A 38 12.09 9.54 -1.24
CA LEU A 38 11.99 8.82 -2.52
C LEU A 38 11.12 7.56 -2.41
N MET A 39 11.27 6.80 -1.32
CA MET A 39 10.40 5.65 -1.02
C MET A 39 8.93 6.09 -0.92
N PHE A 40 8.66 7.17 -0.18
CA PHE A 40 7.31 7.71 -0.05
C PHE A 40 6.76 8.19 -1.39
N ALA A 41 7.56 8.91 -2.18
CA ALA A 41 7.18 9.36 -3.51
C ALA A 41 6.86 8.18 -4.45
N GLY A 42 7.65 7.10 -4.38
CA GLY A 42 7.39 5.87 -5.12
C GLY A 42 6.07 5.20 -4.72
N GLN A 43 5.72 5.22 -3.43
CA GLN A 43 4.42 4.72 -2.95
C GLN A 43 3.24 5.54 -3.52
N LEU A 44 3.37 6.88 -3.53
CA LEU A 44 2.36 7.77 -4.10
C LEU A 44 2.23 7.60 -5.62
N ALA A 45 3.35 7.44 -6.32
CA ALA A 45 3.36 7.16 -7.75
C ALA A 45 2.65 5.83 -8.05
N CYS A 46 2.87 4.80 -7.23
CA CYS A 46 2.16 3.53 -7.32
C CYS A 46 0.64 3.72 -7.19
N GLU A 47 0.16 4.45 -6.18
CA GLU A 47 -1.27 4.68 -6.01
C GLU A 47 -1.86 5.51 -7.17
N ALA A 48 -1.12 6.49 -7.69
CA ALA A 48 -1.53 7.26 -8.86
C ALA A 48 -1.68 6.37 -10.10
N VAL A 49 -0.72 5.46 -10.34
CA VAL A 49 -0.80 4.47 -11.42
C VAL A 49 -1.97 3.51 -11.19
N ASN A 50 -2.17 3.03 -9.96
CA ASN A 50 -3.30 2.16 -9.62
C ASN A 50 -4.65 2.83 -9.93
N PHE A 51 -4.78 4.10 -9.55
CA PHE A 51 -5.95 4.91 -9.81
C PHE A 51 -6.20 5.11 -11.30
N ALA A 52 -5.16 5.40 -12.08
CA ALA A 52 -5.26 5.50 -13.54
C ALA A 52 -5.70 4.16 -14.15
N LEU A 53 -5.06 3.05 -13.77
CA LEU A 53 -5.38 1.71 -14.25
C LEU A 53 -6.81 1.30 -13.93
N LYS A 54 -7.30 1.59 -12.71
CA LYS A 54 -8.70 1.34 -12.33
C LYS A 54 -9.68 2.04 -13.28
N ARG A 55 -9.37 3.28 -13.67
CA ARG A 55 -10.21 4.05 -14.61
C ARG A 55 -10.09 3.57 -16.05
N LEU A 56 -9.01 2.90 -16.42
CA LEU A 56 -8.82 2.34 -17.76
C LEU A 56 -9.47 0.97 -17.91
N ILE A 57 -9.23 0.05 -16.97
CA ILE A 57 -9.70 -1.34 -17.04
C ILE A 57 -11.20 -1.43 -16.73
N LYS A 58 -11.66 -0.65 -15.74
CA LYS A 58 -13.07 -0.60 -15.35
C LYS A 58 -13.71 -1.97 -15.03
N GLU A 59 -12.91 -2.91 -14.51
CA GLU A 59 -13.39 -4.25 -14.12
C GLU A 59 -14.42 -4.13 -12.99
N ASP A 60 -15.59 -4.75 -13.15
CA ASP A 60 -16.59 -4.80 -12.10
C ASP A 60 -16.13 -5.69 -10.94
N ARG A 61 -16.48 -5.29 -9.70
CA ARG A 61 -16.20 -6.15 -8.54
C ARG A 61 -17.11 -7.38 -8.53
N PRO A 62 -16.65 -8.52 -7.96
CA PRO A 62 -17.50 -9.68 -7.74
C PRO A 62 -18.79 -9.30 -7.00
N ARG A 63 -19.96 -9.75 -7.49
CA ARG A 63 -21.30 -9.40 -6.99
C ARG A 63 -21.54 -9.57 -5.48
N ARG A 64 -20.68 -10.34 -4.78
CA ARG A 64 -20.76 -10.56 -3.32
C ARG A 64 -20.10 -9.47 -2.48
N ILE A 65 -19.34 -8.55 -3.07
CA ILE A 65 -18.65 -7.47 -2.33
C ILE A 65 -19.38 -6.14 -2.59
N HIS A 66 -20.08 -5.64 -1.57
CA HIS A 66 -20.69 -4.32 -1.59
C HIS A 66 -19.62 -3.25 -1.38
N GLY A 67 -19.07 -2.72 -2.47
CA GLY A 67 -18.12 -1.61 -2.45
C GLY A 67 -18.23 -0.80 -3.74
N LYS A 68 -18.18 0.54 -3.63
CA LYS A 68 -18.21 1.42 -4.81
C LYS A 68 -16.85 1.39 -5.53
N GLY A 69 -16.87 1.27 -6.86
CA GLY A 69 -15.68 1.39 -7.72
C GLY A 69 -15.16 0.07 -8.32
N TYR A 70 -14.16 0.19 -9.20
CA TYR A 70 -13.62 -0.92 -9.97
C TYR A 70 -12.78 -1.89 -9.11
N GLY A 71 -12.83 -3.17 -9.47
CA GLY A 71 -12.23 -4.27 -8.71
C GLY A 71 -10.74 -4.47 -8.96
N MET A 72 -10.22 -4.00 -10.09
CA MET A 72 -8.84 -4.23 -10.52
C MET A 72 -8.17 -2.93 -10.96
N PRO A 73 -6.85 -2.75 -10.68
CA PRO A 73 -5.98 -3.58 -9.80
C PRO A 73 -6.18 -3.33 -8.28
N SER A 74 -5.71 -4.25 -7.43
CA SER A 74 -5.81 -4.10 -5.96
C SER A 74 -4.79 -3.10 -5.40
N SER A 75 -5.25 -2.01 -4.77
CA SER A 75 -4.36 -1.01 -4.13
C SER A 75 -3.54 -1.64 -2.99
N HIS A 76 -4.18 -2.41 -2.09
CA HIS A 76 -3.48 -3.06 -0.97
C HIS A 76 -2.38 -4.01 -1.44
N ALA A 77 -2.65 -4.83 -2.46
CA ALA A 77 -1.65 -5.76 -2.98
C ALA A 77 -0.48 -5.02 -3.61
N GLN A 78 -0.75 -3.98 -4.41
CA GLN A 78 0.30 -3.16 -5.01
C GLN A 78 1.12 -2.44 -3.94
N PHE A 79 0.47 -1.91 -2.90
CA PHE A 79 1.14 -1.21 -1.81
C PHE A 79 2.15 -2.12 -1.11
N VAL A 80 1.70 -3.31 -0.68
CA VAL A 80 2.54 -4.28 0.04
C VAL A 80 3.64 -4.83 -0.86
N ALA A 81 3.36 -5.05 -2.15
CA ALA A 81 4.37 -5.51 -3.10
C ALA A 81 5.50 -4.48 -3.29
N PHE A 82 5.17 -3.20 -3.45
CA PHE A 82 6.17 -2.14 -3.53
C PHE A 82 6.98 -2.05 -2.23
N TRP A 83 6.30 -2.05 -1.08
CA TRP A 83 6.93 -1.98 0.23
C TRP A 83 7.92 -3.12 0.45
N ALA A 84 7.51 -4.36 0.14
CA ALA A 84 8.33 -5.55 0.32
C ALA A 84 9.55 -5.53 -0.62
N LEU A 85 9.35 -5.15 -1.89
CA LEU A 85 10.44 -5.04 -2.85
C LEU A 85 11.47 -4.00 -2.40
N TYR A 86 10.99 -2.83 -1.96
CA TYR A 86 11.86 -1.78 -1.42
C TYR A 86 12.66 -2.28 -0.22
N LEU A 87 12.00 -2.92 0.75
CA LEU A 87 12.65 -3.45 1.95
C LEU A 87 13.72 -4.49 1.60
N VAL A 88 13.43 -5.40 0.66
CA VAL A 88 14.41 -6.38 0.17
C VAL A 88 15.60 -5.65 -0.45
N LEU A 89 15.38 -4.71 -1.37
CA LEU A 89 16.48 -3.96 -1.98
C LEU A 89 17.30 -3.19 -0.95
N PHE A 90 16.64 -2.55 0.02
CA PHE A 90 17.30 -1.84 1.12
C PHE A 90 18.24 -2.76 1.91
N LEU A 91 17.72 -3.91 2.36
CA LEU A 91 18.50 -4.87 3.16
C LEU A 91 19.65 -5.48 2.35
N PHE A 92 19.42 -5.82 1.09
CA PHE A 92 20.41 -6.53 0.27
C PHE A 92 21.45 -5.64 -0.40
N VAL A 93 21.10 -4.40 -0.74
CA VAL A 93 21.99 -3.48 -1.49
C VAL A 93 22.68 -2.48 -0.55
N ARG A 94 21.97 -1.97 0.47
CA ARG A 94 22.48 -0.89 1.33
C ARG A 94 23.05 -1.37 2.67
N HIS A 95 22.57 -2.49 3.22
CA HIS A 95 23.08 -3.06 4.48
C HIS A 95 24.09 -4.20 4.28
N ARG A 96 24.77 -4.22 3.14
CA ARG A 96 25.99 -5.02 2.94
C ARG A 96 27.20 -4.31 3.54
#